data_AF-A0A8C2M0B4-F1
#
_entry.id   AF-A0A8C2M0B4-F1
#
_cell.length_a   1.000
_cell.length_b   1.000
_cell.length_c   1.000
_cell.angle_alpha   90.00
_cell.angle_beta   90.00
_cell.angle_gamma   90.00
#
_symmetry.space_group_name_H-M   'P 1'
#
loop_
_entity.id
_entity.type
_entity.pdbx_description
1 polymer ?
#
loop_
_entity_poly.entity_id
_entity_poly.type
_entity_poly.pdbx_seq_one_letter_code
_entity_poly.pdbx_strand_id
1 'polypeptide(L)'
;LTFLKGRGRSAAMNLVPLETPSGHQARSNHVTQAFGEAGSVLLRDPGVGRIAGGMESTLEQHLEDTMKNPSIVGVLCTDSQGLNLGCRGTLSDEHAGVISVLAQQAAKLTSDPTDIPVVCLESDNGNIMIQKHDGITVAVHKMAS
;
A
#
# COMPACT_ATOMS: atom_id res chain seq x y z
N LEU A 1 4.71 13.63 -21.94
CA LEU A 1 5.65 12.98 -20.99
C LEU A 1 6.68 14.01 -20.58
N THR A 2 6.34 14.80 -19.56
CA THR A 2 7.17 15.91 -19.09
C THR A 2 7.78 15.47 -17.76
N PHE A 3 9.09 15.22 -17.73
CA PHE A 3 9.80 14.88 -16.49
C PHE A 3 10.18 16.19 -15.79
N LEU A 4 9.41 16.62 -14.78
CA LEU A 4 9.76 17.81 -13.98
C LEU A 4 10.66 17.40 -12.79
N LYS A 5 11.92 17.83 -12.83
CA LYS A 5 12.88 17.73 -11.71
C LYS A 5 12.60 18.82 -10.67
N GLY A 6 11.68 18.54 -9.74
CA GLY A 6 11.38 19.42 -8.60
C GLY A 6 12.25 19.09 -7.38
N ARG A 7 13.19 19.98 -7.04
CA ARG A 7 14.07 19.86 -5.86
C ARG A 7 13.30 20.32 -4.61
N GLY A 8 12.52 19.44 -3.99
CA GLY A 8 11.76 19.69 -2.77
C GLY A 8 12.41 19.05 -1.55
N ARG A 9 12.62 19.82 -0.47
CA ARG A 9 13.19 19.38 0.80
C ARG A 9 12.18 18.43 1.50
N SER A 10 12.48 17.14 1.55
CA SER A 10 11.64 16.16 2.26
C SER A 10 12.10 16.00 3.71
N ALA A 11 11.16 16.14 4.64
CA ALA A 11 11.36 15.94 6.06
C ALA A 11 11.66 14.46 6.37
N ALA A 12 12.59 14.24 7.29
CA ALA A 12 13.02 12.91 7.72
C ALA A 12 11.87 12.14 8.38
N MET A 13 11.59 10.94 7.86
CA MET A 13 10.73 9.95 8.50
C MET A 13 11.62 9.03 9.33
N ASN A 14 11.44 9.07 10.65
CA ASN A 14 12.16 8.22 11.60
C ASN A 14 11.66 6.78 11.47
N LEU A 15 12.53 5.87 11.02
CA LEU A 15 12.31 4.43 11.06
C LEU A 15 13.06 3.84 12.26
N VAL A 16 12.32 3.12 13.11
CA VAL A 16 12.87 2.33 14.22
C VAL A 16 13.36 0.98 13.65
N PRO A 17 14.55 0.48 14.01
CA PRO A 17 15.01 -0.84 13.55
C PRO A 17 14.20 -1.97 14.20
N LEU A 18 13.81 -2.96 13.39
CA LEU A 18 13.18 -4.19 13.88
C LEU A 18 14.29 -5.21 14.20
N GLU A 19 14.60 -5.37 15.48
CA GLU A 19 15.53 -6.39 15.98
C GLU A 19 14.90 -7.80 15.86
N THR A 20 15.62 -8.75 15.27
CA THR A 20 15.22 -10.17 15.20
C THR A 20 15.61 -10.92 16.47
N PRO A 21 14.71 -11.68 17.13
CA PRO A 21 15.14 -12.56 18.21
C PRO A 21 15.53 -13.94 17.68
N SER A 22 16.80 -14.30 17.93
CA SER A 22 17.34 -15.65 17.85
C SER A 22 17.34 -16.30 19.25
N GLY A 23 16.86 -17.55 19.34
CA GLY A 23 17.38 -18.56 20.28
C GLY A 23 16.51 -18.97 21.49
N HIS A 24 16.02 -20.23 21.44
CA HIS A 24 15.69 -21.18 22.53
C HIS A 24 14.63 -20.76 23.60
N GLN A 25 13.76 -21.62 24.16
CA GLN A 25 13.86 -23.02 24.57
C GLN A 25 12.44 -23.58 24.84
N ALA A 26 12.27 -24.90 24.73
CA ALA A 26 11.02 -25.62 25.03
C ALA A 26 10.70 -25.65 26.53
N ARG A 27 9.44 -25.41 26.90
CA ARG A 27 8.84 -26.00 28.11
C ARG A 27 7.31 -26.05 28.06
N SER A 28 6.81 -27.26 28.29
CA SER A 28 5.42 -27.68 28.47
C SER A 28 4.76 -26.99 29.66
N ASN A 29 3.44 -26.74 29.58
CA ASN A 29 2.49 -26.92 30.69
C ASN A 29 1.01 -26.92 30.23
N HIS A 30 0.35 -28.04 30.54
CA HIS A 30 -1.06 -28.27 30.88
C HIS A 30 -2.17 -27.29 30.39
N VAL A 31 -3.10 -27.82 29.60
CA VAL A 31 -4.43 -27.23 29.35
C VAL A 31 -5.46 -27.93 30.25
N THR A 32 -6.12 -27.16 31.11
CA THR A 32 -7.42 -27.53 31.71
C THR A 32 -8.48 -26.66 31.04
N GLN A 33 -9.41 -27.28 30.33
CA GLN A 33 -10.49 -26.62 29.60
C GLN A 33 -11.74 -26.60 30.47
N ALA A 34 -12.21 -25.42 30.85
CA ALA A 34 -13.53 -25.22 31.44
C ALA A 34 -14.40 -24.54 30.38
N PHE A 35 -15.43 -25.25 29.91
CA PHE A 35 -16.51 -24.69 29.10
C PHE A 35 -17.42 -23.84 29.99
N GLY A 36 -17.75 -22.63 29.54
CA GLY A 36 -18.75 -21.78 30.14
C GLY A 36 -19.44 -20.97 29.06
N GLU A 37 -20.64 -21.40 28.67
CA GLU A 37 -21.56 -20.63 27.85
C GLU A 37 -22.19 -19.50 28.68
N ALA A 38 -22.28 -18.30 28.10
CA ALA A 38 -23.26 -17.30 28.53
C ALA A 38 -23.65 -16.44 27.33
N GLY A 39 -24.90 -16.57 26.90
CA GLY A 39 -25.51 -15.68 25.93
C GLY A 39 -25.67 -14.27 26.49
N SER A 40 -25.43 -13.26 25.64
CA SER A 40 -25.94 -11.91 25.85
C SER A 40 -26.24 -11.29 24.49
N VAL A 41 -27.53 -11.03 24.27
CA VAL A 41 -28.05 -10.22 23.17
C VAL A 41 -27.67 -8.77 23.46
N LEU A 42 -26.73 -8.22 22.69
CA LEU A 42 -26.49 -6.79 22.60
C LEU A 42 -26.49 -6.38 21.14
N LEU A 43 -27.42 -5.47 20.82
CA LEU A 43 -27.54 -4.76 19.57
C LEU A 43 -26.16 -4.19 19.19
N ARG A 44 -25.57 -4.69 18.12
CA ARG A 44 -24.31 -4.17 17.58
C ARG A 44 -24.64 -3.06 16.59
N ASP A 45 -24.19 -1.85 16.91
CA ASP A 45 -24.02 -0.76 15.96
C ASP A 45 -23.26 -1.26 14.70
N PRO A 46 -23.68 -0.89 13.48
CA PRO A 46 -22.93 -1.16 12.26
C PRO A 46 -21.80 -0.14 12.10
N GLY A 47 -20.89 -0.09 13.07
CA GLY A 47 -19.75 0.83 13.08
C GLY A 47 -18.44 0.07 12.97
N VAL A 48 -17.92 -0.04 11.75
CA VAL A 48 -16.55 -0.50 11.42
C VAL A 48 -16.22 -1.87 12.02
N GLY A 49 -16.64 -2.92 11.30
CA GLY A 49 -16.15 -4.27 11.54
C GLY A 49 -14.63 -4.27 11.45
N ARG A 50 -13.96 -4.55 12.56
CA ARG A 50 -12.53 -4.90 12.56
C ARG A 50 -12.36 -6.07 11.60
N ILE A 51 -11.71 -5.83 10.47
CA ILE A 51 -11.20 -6.88 9.59
C ILE A 51 -10.37 -7.80 10.49
N ALA A 52 -10.82 -9.04 10.67
CA ALA A 52 -10.02 -10.07 11.31
C ALA A 52 -8.69 -10.13 10.55
N GLY A 53 -7.59 -9.80 11.23
CA GLY A 53 -6.34 -9.41 10.58
C GLY A 53 -5.72 -10.53 9.74
N GLY A 54 -5.94 -10.47 8.43
CA GLY A 54 -5.15 -11.21 7.44
C GLY A 54 -3.79 -10.56 7.22
N MET A 55 -2.88 -11.26 6.53
CA MET A 55 -1.54 -10.76 6.21
C MET A 55 -1.57 -9.43 5.42
N GLU A 56 -2.61 -9.21 4.63
CA GLU A 56 -2.83 -7.99 3.83
C GLU A 56 -3.47 -6.84 4.61
N SER A 57 -3.95 -7.06 5.83
CA SER A 57 -4.78 -6.08 6.56
C SER A 57 -4.13 -4.69 6.73
N THR A 58 -2.80 -4.65 6.89
CA THR A 58 -2.07 -3.38 6.98
C THR A 58 -2.04 -2.64 5.64
N LEU A 59 -1.84 -3.36 4.53
CA LEU A 59 -1.86 -2.77 3.19
C LEU A 59 -3.26 -2.26 2.86
N GLU A 60 -4.28 -3.09 3.09
CA GLU A 60 -5.68 -2.73 2.87
C GLU A 60 -6.07 -1.47 3.67
N GLN A 61 -5.68 -1.40 4.94
CA GLN A 61 -5.92 -0.20 5.76
C GLN A 61 -5.23 1.04 5.18
N HIS A 62 -4.01 0.91 4.65
CA HIS A 62 -3.29 2.02 4.04
C HIS A 62 -3.94 2.51 2.73
N LEU A 63 -4.47 1.59 1.92
CA LEU A 63 -5.23 1.93 0.72
C LEU A 63 -6.50 2.71 1.08
N GLU A 64 -7.24 2.26 2.10
CA GLU A 64 -8.41 2.98 2.61
C GLU A 64 -8.06 4.36 3.14
N ASP A 65 -6.98 4.47 3.93
CA ASP A 65 -6.53 5.74 4.50
C ASP A 65 -6.10 6.73 3.40
N THR A 66 -5.48 6.24 2.33
CA THR A 66 -5.09 7.06 1.18
C THR A 66 -6.31 7.63 0.46
N MET A 67 -7.36 6.82 0.29
CA MET A 67 -8.62 7.23 -0.34
C MET A 67 -9.43 8.24 0.48
N LYS A 68 -9.10 8.46 1.77
CA LYS A 68 -9.74 9.53 2.58
C LYS A 68 -9.38 10.94 2.10
N ASN A 69 -8.31 11.08 1.32
CA ASN A 69 -8.00 12.37 0.70
C ASN A 69 -8.99 12.66 -0.43
N PRO A 70 -9.78 13.75 -0.38
CA PRO A 70 -10.84 14.01 -1.35
C PRO A 70 -10.33 14.27 -2.78
N SER A 71 -9.04 14.59 -2.95
CA SER A 71 -8.45 14.75 -4.28
C SER A 71 -7.97 13.42 -4.89
N ILE A 72 -7.88 12.35 -4.10
CA ILE A 72 -7.47 11.02 -4.57
C ILE A 72 -8.72 10.22 -4.90
N VAL A 73 -8.80 9.77 -6.14
CA VAL A 73 -9.94 9.01 -6.66
C VAL A 73 -9.58 7.56 -7.01
N GLY A 74 -8.30 7.20 -6.92
CA GLY A 74 -7.87 5.80 -6.99
C GLY A 74 -6.44 5.58 -6.52
N VAL A 75 -6.16 4.38 -6.03
CA VAL A 75 -4.82 3.93 -5.64
C VAL A 75 -4.65 2.45 -5.98
N LEU A 76 -3.45 2.04 -6.39
CA LEU A 76 -3.12 0.65 -6.68
C LEU A 76 -1.67 0.35 -6.31
N CYS A 77 -1.45 -0.80 -5.68
CA CYS A 77 -0.13 -1.36 -5.41
C CYS A 77 0.07 -2.64 -6.24
N THR A 78 1.18 -2.76 -6.94
CA THR A 78 1.52 -3.95 -7.74
C THR A 78 2.96 -4.37 -7.50
N ASP A 79 3.27 -5.65 -7.68
CA ASP A 79 4.64 -6.15 -7.63
C ASP A 79 5.41 -5.89 -8.94
N SER A 80 6.67 -6.35 -8.98
CA SER A 80 7.52 -6.25 -10.16
C SER A 80 7.06 -7.08 -11.38
N GLN A 81 6.15 -8.04 -11.20
CA GLN A 81 5.59 -8.87 -12.27
C GLN A 81 4.26 -8.32 -12.80
N GLY A 82 3.78 -7.21 -12.23
CA GLY A 82 2.49 -6.63 -12.60
C GLY A 82 1.30 -7.34 -11.97
N LEU A 83 1.51 -8.11 -10.89
CA LEU A 83 0.42 -8.71 -10.13
C LEU A 83 -0.14 -7.67 -9.15
N ASN A 84 -1.46 -7.56 -9.07
CA ASN A 84 -2.09 -6.64 -8.13
C ASN A 84 -1.92 -7.13 -6.69
N LEU A 85 -1.47 -6.24 -5.81
CA LEU A 85 -1.37 -6.46 -4.37
C LEU A 85 -2.55 -5.84 -3.60
N GLY A 86 -3.27 -4.90 -4.23
CA GLY A 86 -4.44 -4.23 -3.67
C GLY A 86 -4.72 -2.92 -4.40
N CYS A 87 -6.00 -2.61 -4.61
CA CYS A 87 -6.41 -1.37 -5.28
C CYS A 87 -7.74 -0.82 -4.73
N ARG A 88 -7.99 0.47 -4.98
CA ARG A 88 -9.23 1.19 -4.65
C ARG A 88 -9.57 2.24 -5.70
N GLY A 89 -10.86 2.54 -5.83
CA GLY A 89 -11.35 3.63 -6.67
C GLY A 89 -11.18 3.35 -8.17
N THR A 90 -10.69 4.34 -8.91
CA THR A 90 -10.59 4.29 -10.38
C THR A 90 -9.50 3.36 -10.92
N LEU A 91 -8.60 2.84 -10.07
CA LEU A 91 -7.56 1.91 -10.47
C LEU A 91 -7.97 0.50 -10.06
N SER A 92 -8.02 -0.41 -11.04
CA SER A 92 -8.41 -1.82 -10.93
C SER A 92 -7.27 -2.76 -11.34
N ASP A 93 -7.44 -4.07 -11.10
CA ASP A 93 -6.48 -5.14 -11.42
C ASP A 93 -5.89 -5.08 -12.84
N GLU A 94 -6.70 -4.68 -13.83
CA GLU A 94 -6.28 -4.60 -15.23
C GLU A 94 -5.14 -3.59 -15.47
N HIS A 95 -4.97 -2.63 -14.55
CA HIS A 95 -3.95 -1.58 -14.65
C HIS A 95 -2.59 -2.01 -14.08
N ALA A 96 -2.52 -3.06 -13.27
CA ALA A 96 -1.30 -3.46 -12.56
C ALA A 96 -0.13 -3.76 -13.51
N GLY A 97 -0.41 -4.48 -14.60
CA GLY A 97 0.58 -4.80 -15.63
C GLY A 97 1.19 -3.54 -16.26
N VAL A 98 0.38 -2.60 -16.73
CA VAL A 98 0.89 -1.38 -17.37
C VAL A 98 1.61 -0.45 -16.38
N ILE A 99 1.11 -0.34 -15.15
CA ILE A 99 1.72 0.46 -14.08
C ILE A 99 3.14 -0.02 -13.76
N SER A 100 3.30 -1.33 -13.57
CA SER A 100 4.62 -1.92 -13.27
C SER A 100 5.61 -1.69 -14.40
N VAL A 101 5.19 -1.89 -15.66
CA VAL A 101 6.03 -1.71 -16.85
C VAL A 101 6.44 -0.25 -17.03
N LEU A 102 5.54 0.72 -16.83
CA LEU A 102 5.86 2.14 -16.93
C LEU A 102 6.95 2.54 -15.94
N ALA A 103 6.85 2.09 -14.68
CA ALA A 103 7.86 2.37 -13.67
C ALA A 103 9.21 1.73 -14.02
N GLN A 104 9.21 0.48 -14.50
CA GLN A 104 10.42 -0.21 -14.94
C GLN A 104 11.08 0.46 -16.16
N GLN A 105 10.28 0.98 -17.09
CA GLN A 105 10.80 1.73 -18.24
C GLN A 105 11.40 3.06 -17.81
N ALA A 106 10.75 3.78 -16.90
CA ALA A 106 11.25 5.05 -16.39
C ALA A 106 12.57 4.87 -15.62
N ALA A 107 12.72 3.81 -14.84
CA ALA A 107 13.96 3.50 -14.12
C ALA A 107 15.18 3.34 -15.06
N LYS A 108 14.97 3.00 -16.34
CA LYS A 108 16.05 2.89 -17.34
C LYS A 108 16.55 4.26 -17.84
N LEU A 109 15.86 5.35 -17.52
CA LEU A 109 16.23 6.71 -17.93
C LEU A 109 17.33 7.32 -17.06
N THR A 110 17.71 6.66 -15.97
CA THR A 110 18.77 7.09 -15.07
C THR A 110 19.73 5.93 -14.81
N SER A 111 21.02 6.25 -14.71
CA SER A 111 22.07 5.29 -14.39
C SER A 111 22.27 5.14 -12.87
N ASP A 112 21.74 6.08 -12.08
CA ASP A 112 21.81 6.05 -10.63
C ASP A 112 20.62 5.25 -10.08
N PRO A 113 20.84 4.05 -9.49
CA PRO A 113 19.75 3.23 -8.97
C PRO A 113 19.04 3.84 -7.76
N THR A 114 19.58 4.93 -7.17
CA THR A 114 18.94 5.66 -6.07
C THR A 114 18.02 6.78 -6.55
N ASP A 115 18.15 7.19 -7.82
CA ASP A 115 17.30 8.19 -8.46
C ASP A 115 16.03 7.50 -8.97
N ILE A 116 15.04 7.27 -8.10
CA ILE A 116 13.81 6.57 -8.50
C ILE A 116 12.80 7.57 -9.10
N PRO A 117 12.54 7.53 -10.42
CA PRO A 117 11.66 8.50 -11.06
C PRO A 117 10.19 8.29 -10.69
N VAL A 118 9.44 9.39 -10.68
CA VAL A 118 7.97 9.37 -10.68
C VAL A 118 7.50 9.52 -12.12
N VAL A 119 6.65 8.62 -12.59
CA VAL A 119 5.95 8.74 -13.88
C VAL A 119 4.62 9.43 -13.65
N CYS A 120 4.39 10.54 -14.35
CA CYS A 120 3.11 11.25 -14.32
C CYS A 120 2.42 11.12 -15.68
N LEU A 121 1.22 10.55 -15.67
CA LEU A 121 0.29 10.58 -16.80
C LEU A 121 -0.74 11.68 -16.52
N GLU A 122 -0.79 12.69 -17.37
CA GLU A 122 -1.63 13.87 -17.17
C GLU A 122 -2.69 13.94 -18.27
N SER A 123 -3.92 14.20 -17.87
CA SER A 123 -5.08 14.35 -18.76
C SER A 123 -6.10 15.31 -18.14
N ASP A 124 -7.17 15.61 -18.89
CA ASP A 124 -8.30 16.39 -18.37
C ASP A 124 -9.01 15.70 -17.18
N ASN A 125 -8.83 14.38 -17.02
CA ASN A 125 -9.36 13.59 -15.92
C ASN A 125 -8.49 13.65 -14.66
N GLY A 126 -7.40 14.41 -14.66
CA GLY A 126 -6.42 14.45 -13.59
C GLY A 126 -5.14 13.68 -13.90
N ASN A 127 -4.39 13.38 -12.84
CA ASN A 127 -3.03 12.89 -12.92
C ASN A 127 -2.92 11.51 -12.28
N ILE A 128 -2.30 10.56 -12.99
CA ILE A 128 -1.86 9.29 -12.42
C ILE A 128 -0.36 9.38 -12.16
N MET A 129 0.02 9.32 -10.89
CA MET A 129 1.41 9.35 -10.43
C MET A 129 1.84 7.93 -10.08
N ILE A 130 2.93 7.45 -10.68
CA ILE A 130 3.44 6.08 -10.51
C ILE A 130 4.88 6.15 -9.99
N GLN A 131 5.17 5.45 -8.90
CA GLN A 131 6.53 5.35 -8.36
C GLN A 131 6.82 3.93 -7.89
N LYS A 132 8.03 3.47 -8.19
CA LYS A 132 8.55 2.19 -7.68
C LYS A 132 9.23 2.41 -6.33
N HIS A 133 9.09 1.45 -5.43
CA HIS A 133 9.87 1.35 -4.21
C HIS A 133 10.23 -0.12 -4.00
N ASP A 134 11.50 -0.46 -4.19
CA ASP A 134 12.00 -1.84 -4.20
C ASP A 134 11.19 -2.76 -5.12
N GLY A 135 10.54 -3.80 -4.59
CA GLY A 135 9.75 -4.77 -5.35
C GLY A 135 8.30 -4.34 -5.65
N ILE A 136 7.87 -3.18 -5.15
CA ILE A 136 6.49 -2.71 -5.22
C ILE A 136 6.43 -1.44 -6.07
N THR A 137 5.38 -1.30 -6.88
CA THR A 137 5.05 -0.08 -7.60
C THR A 137 3.70 0.42 -7.13
N VAL A 138 3.62 1.70 -6.77
CA VAL A 138 2.39 2.36 -6.31
C VAL A 138 1.95 3.35 -7.38
N ALA A 139 0.65 3.34 -7.69
CA ALA A 139 0.00 4.34 -8.52
C ALA A 139 -1.08 5.07 -7.72
N VAL A 140 -1.15 6.39 -7.87
CA VAL A 140 -2.18 7.24 -7.27
C VAL A 140 -2.83 8.06 -8.37
N HIS A 141 -4.15 7.93 -8.53
CA HIS A 141 -4.95 8.78 -9.41
C HIS A 141 -5.53 9.94 -8.60
N LYS A 142 -5.09 11.15 -8.93
CA LYS A 142 -5.45 12.39 -8.26
C LYS A 142 -6.12 13.35 -9.23
N MET A 143 -7.28 13.88 -8.86
CA MET A 143 -7.95 14.92 -9.63
C MET A 143 -7.10 16.20 -9.63
N ALA A 144 -7.00 16.86 -10.79
CA ALA A 144 -6.45 18.21 -10.87
C ALA A 144 -7.34 19.17 -10.04
N SER A 145 -6.72 20.03 -9.23
CA SER A 145 -7.41 21.04 -8.42
C SER A 145 -7.45 22.39 -9.11
#